data_AF-A0A0B8N6X0-F1
#
_entry.id   AF-A0A0B8N6X0-F1
#
_cell.length_a   1.000
_cell.length_b   1.000
_cell.length_c   1.000
_cell.angle_alpha   90.00
_cell.angle_beta   90.00
_cell.angle_gamma   90.00
#
_symmetry.space_group_name_H-M   'P 1'
#
loop_
_entity.id
_entity.type
_entity.pdbx_description
1 polymer ?
#
loop_
_entity_poly.entity_id
_entity_poly.type
_entity_poly.pdbx_seq_one_letter_code
_entity_poly.pdbx_strand_id
1 'polypeptide(L)'
;MSFVLGQMSGPFCANWLPAKSLVIVGSFIGTGLLAAVAANPLNMDLTMGLLVTGNLIIGMADGIALPMTTFPIKSQELLGTAGGLSGCIRLAGTSIAVAMYSTILNNRLSQTIPAAVETAALSVGIPVSSVPQLVAALNDGTSLRNITNISGLTSSAIPLIDLAYQKGSAQAYSTVFLSTLGFGGLALILCLFIGGVDESDGEYVAAVIQNTNQQVPVKSDVEKIQHET
;
A
#
# COMPACT_ATOMS: atom_id res chain seq x y z
N MET A 1 6.96 -5.94 -2.14
CA MET A 1 8.26 -5.66 -1.49
C MET A 1 8.69 -4.19 -1.55
N SER A 2 8.23 -3.39 -2.52
CA SER A 2 8.55 -1.95 -2.57
C SER A 2 8.10 -1.15 -1.34
N PHE A 3 6.94 -1.46 -0.76
CA PHE A 3 6.46 -0.81 0.47
C PHE A 3 7.46 -0.91 1.63
N VAL A 4 7.97 -2.13 1.89
CA VAL A 4 8.88 -2.41 3.00
C VAL A 4 10.22 -1.71 2.79
N LEU A 5 10.72 -1.72 1.55
CA LEU A 5 11.91 -0.94 1.19
C LEU A 5 11.70 0.55 1.44
N GLY A 6 10.51 1.07 1.12
CA GLY A 6 10.09 2.44 1.44
C GLY A 6 10.20 2.72 2.93
N GLN A 7 9.63 1.84 3.77
CA GLN A 7 9.66 1.97 5.23
C GLN A 7 11.07 2.09 5.79
N MET A 8 12.02 1.33 5.23
CA MET A 8 13.43 1.36 5.66
C MET A 8 14.15 2.64 5.19
N SER A 9 13.81 3.14 4.01
CA SER A 9 14.44 4.33 3.43
C SER A 9 13.93 5.66 4.00
N GLY A 10 12.69 5.72 4.48
CA GLY A 10 12.07 6.97 4.98
C GLY A 10 12.79 7.63 6.15
N PRO A 11 13.07 6.90 7.24
CA PRO A 11 13.81 7.43 8.39
C PRO A 11 15.18 8.02 8.01
N PHE A 12 15.85 7.46 7.00
CA PHE A 12 17.13 7.99 6.51
C PHE A 12 17.00 9.40 5.93
N CYS A 13 15.92 9.66 5.18
CA CYS A 13 15.67 10.98 4.60
C CYS A 13 15.13 11.98 5.62
N ALA A 14 14.49 11.52 6.70
CA ALA A 14 14.07 12.38 7.80
C ALA A 14 15.24 13.02 8.56
N ASN A 15 16.47 12.50 8.42
CA ASN A 15 17.67 13.16 8.96
C ASN A 15 18.06 14.45 8.23
N TRP A 16 17.54 14.68 7.02
CA TRP A 16 17.93 15.81 6.16
C TRP A 16 16.83 16.84 5.96
N LEU A 17 15.57 16.49 6.25
CA LEU A 17 14.39 17.33 6.02
C LEU A 17 13.38 17.16 7.16
N PRO A 18 12.52 18.18 7.42
CA PRO A 18 11.51 18.11 8.47
C PRO A 18 10.52 16.96 8.23
N ALA A 19 10.47 16.02 9.20
CA ALA A 19 9.69 14.78 9.13
C ALA A 19 8.20 14.99 8.80
N LYS A 20 7.58 16.03 9.38
CA LYS A 20 6.18 16.38 9.11
C LYS A 20 5.92 16.68 7.62
N SER A 21 6.78 17.49 7.00
CA SER A 21 6.62 17.87 5.60
C SER A 21 6.82 16.67 4.67
N LEU A 22 7.78 15.79 4.98
CA LEU A 22 8.00 14.56 4.22
C LEU A 22 6.80 13.62 4.25
N VAL A 23 6.13 13.46 5.41
CA VAL A 23 4.94 12.61 5.51
C VAL A 23 3.75 13.19 4.74
N ILE A 24 3.51 14.50 4.81
CA ILE A 24 2.40 15.14 4.10
C ILE A 24 2.62 15.07 2.58
N VAL A 25 3.80 15.49 2.11
CA VAL A 25 4.14 15.50 0.68
C VAL A 25 4.21 14.08 0.13
N GLY A 26 4.84 13.15 0.87
CA GLY A 26 4.92 11.74 0.50
C GLY A 26 3.54 11.09 0.38
N SER A 27 2.65 11.33 1.35
CA SER A 27 1.28 10.81 1.30
C SER A 27 0.47 11.39 0.13
N PHE A 28 0.72 12.64 -0.24
CA PHE A 28 0.03 13.30 -1.37
C PHE A 28 0.49 12.72 -2.71
N ILE A 29 1.81 12.65 -2.92
CA ILE A 29 2.41 12.09 -4.13
C ILE A 29 2.09 10.60 -4.26
N GLY A 30 2.24 9.85 -3.16
CA GLY A 30 1.95 8.42 -3.12
C GLY A 30 0.50 8.11 -3.48
N THR A 31 -0.45 8.81 -2.86
CA THR A 31 -1.89 8.66 -3.16
C THR A 31 -2.20 9.03 -4.60
N GLY A 32 -1.62 10.12 -5.11
CA GLY A 32 -1.80 10.56 -6.50
C GLY A 32 -1.27 9.54 -7.51
N LEU A 33 -0.10 8.95 -7.25
CA LEU A 33 0.50 7.93 -8.11
C LEU A 33 -0.30 6.62 -8.11
N LEU A 34 -0.82 6.19 -6.95
CA LEU A 34 -1.70 5.02 -6.89
C LEU A 34 -3.01 5.26 -7.64
N ALA A 35 -3.59 6.45 -7.53
CA ALA A 35 -4.78 6.81 -8.28
C ALA A 35 -4.54 6.88 -9.79
N ALA A 36 -3.35 7.32 -10.21
CA ALA A 36 -2.97 7.40 -11.62
C ALA A 36 -2.92 6.02 -12.31
N VAL A 37 -2.79 4.92 -11.55
CA VAL A 37 -2.91 3.55 -12.08
C VAL A 37 -4.28 3.31 -12.74
N ALA A 38 -5.33 3.98 -12.26
CA ALA A 38 -6.67 3.85 -12.80
C ALA A 38 -6.80 4.30 -14.27
N ALA A 39 -5.85 5.11 -14.78
CA ALA A 39 -5.92 5.68 -16.13
C ALA A 39 -5.76 4.63 -17.24
N ASN A 40 -4.91 3.62 -17.06
CA ASN A 40 -4.75 2.56 -18.05
C ASN A 40 -4.32 1.21 -17.43
N PRO A 41 -5.28 0.48 -16.83
CA PRO A 41 -5.03 -0.84 -16.22
C PRO A 41 -4.72 -1.96 -17.22
N LEU A 42 -4.83 -1.72 -18.54
CA LEU A 42 -4.47 -2.71 -19.56
C LEU A 42 -2.96 -2.75 -19.81
N ASN A 43 -2.27 -1.62 -19.59
CA ASN A 43 -0.83 -1.51 -19.72
C ASN A 43 -0.15 -1.95 -18.41
N MET A 44 0.32 -3.20 -18.40
CA MET A 44 0.94 -3.81 -17.24
C MET A 44 2.24 -3.09 -16.82
N ASP A 45 3.06 -2.64 -17.76
CA ASP A 45 4.33 -1.94 -17.46
C ASP A 45 4.09 -0.60 -16.76
N LEU A 46 3.12 0.19 -17.25
CA LEU A 46 2.73 1.46 -16.63
C LEU A 46 2.17 1.21 -15.23
N THR A 47 1.26 0.24 -15.11
CA THR A 47 0.65 -0.14 -13.84
C THR A 47 1.70 -0.53 -12.82
N MET A 48 2.64 -1.41 -13.20
CA MET A 48 3.72 -1.85 -12.31
C MET A 48 4.66 -0.70 -11.92
N GLY A 49 5.05 0.16 -12.87
CA GLY A 49 5.92 1.30 -12.58
C GLY A 49 5.31 2.29 -11.58
N LEU A 50 4.03 2.66 -11.79
CA LEU A 50 3.31 3.56 -10.88
C LEU A 50 3.06 2.92 -9.53
N LEU A 51 2.66 1.64 -9.50
CA LEU A 51 2.37 0.93 -8.26
C LEU A 51 3.64 0.73 -7.41
N VAL A 52 4.76 0.34 -8.03
CA VAL A 52 6.04 0.18 -7.31
C VAL A 52 6.50 1.50 -6.72
N THR A 53 6.48 2.58 -7.52
CA THR A 53 6.96 3.90 -7.11
C THR A 53 6.05 4.54 -6.07
N GLY A 54 4.73 4.51 -6.28
CA GLY A 54 3.77 5.06 -5.32
C GLY A 54 3.81 4.31 -3.98
N ASN A 55 3.92 2.99 -4.01
CA ASN A 55 4.01 2.17 -2.80
C ASN A 55 5.34 2.36 -2.05
N LEU A 56 6.43 2.67 -2.76
CA LEU A 56 7.71 3.05 -2.16
C LEU A 56 7.56 4.37 -1.38
N ILE A 57 6.93 5.39 -1.97
CA ILE A 57 6.74 6.71 -1.36
C ILE A 57 5.77 6.65 -0.17
N ILE A 58 4.67 5.90 -0.28
CA ILE A 58 3.77 5.68 0.86
C ILE A 58 4.49 4.91 1.98
N GLY A 59 5.28 3.89 1.62
CA GLY A 59 6.10 3.15 2.57
C GLY A 59 7.07 4.06 3.31
N MET A 60 7.68 5.01 2.61
CA MET A 60 8.57 6.03 3.16
C MET A 60 7.85 6.92 4.17
N ALA A 61 6.67 7.44 3.82
CA ALA A 61 5.86 8.27 4.72
C ALA A 61 5.44 7.50 5.99
N ASP A 62 4.98 6.26 5.84
CA ASP A 62 4.55 5.42 6.97
C ASP A 62 5.74 5.00 7.86
N GLY A 63 6.92 4.80 7.27
CA GLY A 63 8.16 4.53 8.00
C GLY A 63 8.63 5.70 8.87
N ILE A 64 8.32 6.94 8.49
CA ILE A 64 8.58 8.15 9.30
C ILE A 64 7.46 8.38 10.32
N ALA A 65 6.21 8.08 9.96
CA ALA A 65 5.04 8.29 10.83
C ALA A 65 5.07 7.45 12.10
N LEU A 66 5.47 6.18 12.01
CA LEU A 66 5.57 5.29 13.18
C LEU A 66 6.49 5.84 14.30
N PRO A 67 7.77 6.16 14.04
CA PRO A 67 8.65 6.67 15.09
C PRO A 67 8.24 8.07 15.61
N MET A 68 7.51 8.87 14.82
CA MET A 68 6.96 10.14 15.33
C MET A 68 5.98 9.95 16.49
N THR A 69 5.38 8.77 16.65
CA THR A 69 4.49 8.48 17.80
C THR A 69 5.25 8.17 19.09
N THR A 70 6.48 7.67 18.99
CA THR A 70 7.30 7.28 20.15
C THR A 70 8.30 8.36 20.56
N PHE A 71 8.70 9.24 19.63
CA PHE A 71 9.66 10.31 19.90
C PHE A 71 9.26 11.28 21.04
N PRO A 72 8.01 11.79 21.12
CA PRO A 72 7.63 12.76 22.16
C PRO A 72 7.41 12.15 23.56
N ILE A 73 7.71 10.85 23.75
CA ILE A 73 7.47 10.15 25.00
C ILE A 73 8.63 10.41 25.99
N LYS A 74 8.29 10.95 27.17
CA LYS A 74 9.24 11.29 28.25
C LYS A 74 9.53 10.14 29.22
N SER A 75 8.70 9.10 29.27
CA SER A 75 8.93 7.93 30.14
C SER A 75 9.26 6.66 29.34
N GLN A 76 10.34 5.99 29.71
CA GLN A 76 10.83 4.80 29.02
C GLN A 76 9.85 3.61 29.14
N GLU A 77 9.13 3.52 30.24
CA GLU A 77 8.14 2.45 30.47
C GLU A 77 6.92 2.56 29.53
N LEU A 78 6.65 3.76 29.02
CA LEU A 78 5.51 4.04 28.13
C LEU A 78 5.88 3.90 26.65
N LEU A 79 7.16 3.82 26.28
CA LEU A 79 7.60 3.70 24.89
C LEU A 79 7.04 2.46 24.20
N GLY A 80 7.10 1.30 24.89
CA GLY A 80 6.59 0.04 24.36
C GLY A 80 5.08 0.09 24.16
N THR A 81 4.35 0.68 25.10
CA THR A 81 2.88 0.85 25.02
C THR A 81 2.49 1.81 23.89
N ALA A 82 3.18 2.94 23.75
CA ALA A 82 2.91 3.91 22.69
C ALA A 82 3.19 3.33 21.30
N GLY A 83 4.36 2.70 21.10
CA GLY A 83 4.71 2.06 19.83
C GLY A 83 3.80 0.88 19.50
N GLY A 84 3.48 0.04 20.49
CA GLY A 84 2.56 -1.08 20.35
C GLY A 84 1.14 -0.63 19.98
N LEU A 85 0.61 0.39 20.64
CA LEU A 85 -0.71 0.95 20.35
C LEU A 85 -0.77 1.54 18.94
N SER A 86 0.26 2.29 18.52
CA SER A 86 0.38 2.81 17.15
C SER A 86 0.35 1.68 16.12
N GLY A 87 1.11 0.60 16.37
CA GLY A 87 1.10 -0.59 15.53
C GLY A 87 -0.29 -1.24 15.43
N CYS A 88 -0.98 -1.40 16.56
CA CYS A 88 -2.34 -1.97 16.59
C CYS A 88 -3.34 -1.13 15.80
N ILE A 89 -3.32 0.20 15.94
CA ILE A 89 -4.21 1.11 15.18
C ILE A 89 -3.94 1.00 13.68
N ARG A 90 -2.67 0.98 13.28
CA ARG A 90 -2.27 0.81 11.87
C ARG A 90 -2.78 -0.52 11.30
N LEU A 91 -2.62 -1.62 12.04
CA LEU A 91 -3.07 -2.94 11.61
C LEU A 91 -4.60 -3.03 11.54
N ALA A 92 -5.31 -2.43 12.51
CA ALA A 92 -6.76 -2.36 12.51
C ALA A 92 -7.31 -1.55 11.31
N GLY A 93 -6.71 -0.40 11.00
CA GLY A 93 -7.07 0.38 9.81
C GLY A 93 -6.81 -0.38 8.52
N THR A 94 -5.69 -1.11 8.45
CA THR A 94 -5.31 -1.92 7.28
C THR A 94 -6.32 -3.05 7.04
N SER A 95 -6.77 -3.74 8.09
CA SER A 95 -7.73 -4.85 7.92
C SER A 95 -9.08 -4.37 7.39
N ILE A 96 -9.57 -3.22 7.86
CA ILE A 96 -10.79 -2.59 7.37
C ILE A 96 -10.64 -2.20 5.90
N ALA A 97 -9.53 -1.54 5.55
CA ALA A 97 -9.26 -1.13 4.18
C ALA A 97 -9.21 -2.33 3.21
N VAL A 98 -8.51 -3.41 3.59
CA VAL A 98 -8.43 -4.65 2.80
C VAL A 98 -9.81 -5.26 2.59
N ALA A 99 -10.65 -5.32 3.63
CA ALA A 99 -12.01 -5.82 3.51
C ALA A 99 -12.87 -4.97 2.55
N MET A 100 -12.76 -3.63 2.64
CA MET A 100 -13.49 -2.72 1.76
C MET A 100 -13.04 -2.84 0.31
N TYR A 101 -11.73 -2.79 0.03
CA TYR A 101 -11.20 -2.93 -1.33
C TYR A 101 -11.57 -4.27 -1.94
N SER A 102 -11.47 -5.36 -1.18
CA SER A 102 -11.86 -6.69 -1.64
C SER A 102 -13.36 -6.75 -1.97
N THR A 103 -14.20 -6.14 -1.13
CA THR A 103 -15.66 -6.10 -1.36
C THR A 103 -15.99 -5.29 -2.62
N ILE A 104 -15.37 -4.10 -2.78
CA ILE A 104 -15.55 -3.26 -3.97
C ILE A 104 -15.11 -4.01 -5.22
N LEU A 105 -13.94 -4.65 -5.19
CA LEU A 105 -13.40 -5.40 -6.32
C LEU A 105 -14.34 -6.54 -6.71
N ASN A 106 -14.77 -7.37 -5.77
CA ASN A 106 -15.66 -8.49 -6.04
C ASN A 106 -17.01 -8.04 -6.62
N ASN A 107 -17.61 -6.99 -6.05
CA ASN A 107 -18.85 -6.42 -6.56
C ASN A 107 -18.70 -5.88 -7.98
N ARG A 108 -17.58 -5.23 -8.29
CA ARG A 108 -17.31 -4.67 -9.63
C ARG A 108 -17.00 -5.75 -10.65
N LEU A 109 -16.19 -6.76 -10.30
CA LEU A 109 -15.90 -7.90 -11.18
C LEU A 109 -17.18 -8.66 -11.54
N SER A 110 -18.07 -8.86 -10.56
CA SER A 110 -19.35 -9.56 -10.74
C SER A 110 -20.32 -8.83 -11.69
N GLN A 111 -20.11 -7.53 -11.95
CA GLN A 111 -20.95 -6.73 -12.86
C GLN A 111 -20.27 -6.49 -14.21
N THR A 112 -18.98 -6.13 -14.20
CA THR A 112 -18.24 -5.69 -15.39
C THR A 112 -17.81 -6.85 -16.28
N ILE A 113 -17.40 -7.98 -15.70
CA ILE A 113 -16.99 -9.16 -16.47
C ILE A 113 -18.17 -9.74 -17.25
N PRO A 114 -19.33 -10.06 -16.63
CA PRO A 114 -20.46 -10.61 -17.38
C PRO A 114 -20.92 -9.67 -18.48
N ALA A 115 -21.03 -8.36 -18.23
CA ALA A 115 -21.46 -7.39 -19.23
C ALA A 115 -20.50 -7.32 -20.45
N ALA A 116 -19.18 -7.33 -20.21
CA ALA A 116 -18.19 -7.29 -21.27
C ALA A 116 -18.15 -8.59 -22.07
N VAL A 117 -18.19 -9.74 -21.38
CA VAL A 117 -18.15 -11.07 -22.00
C VAL A 117 -19.43 -11.36 -22.77
N GLU A 118 -20.61 -10.99 -22.24
CA GLU A 118 -21.90 -11.15 -22.93
C GLU A 118 -21.91 -10.38 -24.26
N THR A 119 -21.49 -9.12 -24.24
CA THR A 119 -21.43 -8.29 -25.46
C THR A 119 -20.53 -8.93 -26.52
N ALA A 120 -19.36 -9.46 -26.12
CA ALA A 120 -18.45 -10.13 -27.04
C ALA A 120 -18.99 -11.48 -27.51
N ALA A 121 -19.58 -12.28 -26.62
CA ALA A 121 -20.15 -13.58 -26.95
C ALA A 121 -21.28 -13.45 -27.99
N LEU A 122 -22.18 -12.48 -27.81
CA LEU A 122 -23.25 -12.19 -28.77
C LEU A 122 -22.70 -11.73 -30.12
N SER A 123 -21.63 -10.93 -30.14
CA SER A 123 -21.01 -10.46 -31.39
C SER A 123 -20.38 -11.58 -32.22
N VAL A 124 -20.02 -12.70 -31.59
CA VAL A 124 -19.44 -13.87 -32.25
C VAL A 124 -20.48 -14.97 -32.49
N GLY A 125 -21.76 -14.71 -32.17
CA GLY A 125 -22.87 -15.63 -32.40
C GLY A 125 -22.98 -16.76 -31.37
N ILE A 126 -22.39 -16.59 -30.17
CA ILE A 126 -22.56 -17.53 -29.07
C ILE A 126 -23.97 -17.36 -28.47
N PRO A 127 -24.72 -18.46 -28.24
CA PRO A 127 -26.03 -18.39 -27.63
C PRO A 127 -25.98 -17.81 -26.20
N VAL A 128 -26.98 -17.00 -25.84
CA VAL A 128 -27.09 -16.38 -24.50
C VAL A 128 -27.08 -17.42 -23.39
N SER A 129 -27.64 -18.62 -23.64
CA SER A 129 -27.67 -19.74 -22.71
C SER A 129 -26.29 -20.25 -22.30
N SER A 130 -25.27 -20.05 -23.13
CA SER A 130 -23.89 -20.51 -22.89
C SER A 130 -22.98 -19.45 -22.28
N VAL A 131 -23.44 -18.19 -22.18
CA VAL A 131 -22.68 -17.08 -21.59
C VAL A 131 -22.36 -17.30 -20.10
N PRO A 132 -23.28 -17.78 -19.24
CA PRO A 132 -22.95 -18.03 -17.84
C PRO A 132 -21.86 -19.10 -17.64
N GLN A 133 -21.90 -20.17 -18.46
CA GLN A 133 -20.88 -21.22 -18.43
C GLN A 133 -19.51 -20.72 -18.91
N LEU A 134 -19.52 -19.84 -19.93
CA LEU A 134 -18.31 -19.19 -20.43
C LEU A 134 -17.67 -18.28 -19.37
N VAL A 135 -18.47 -17.45 -18.69
CA VAL A 135 -18.00 -16.56 -17.61
C VAL A 135 -17.48 -17.36 -16.42
N ALA A 136 -18.14 -18.45 -16.04
CA ALA A 136 -17.67 -19.34 -14.98
C ALA A 136 -16.30 -19.95 -15.30
N ALA A 137 -16.13 -20.48 -16.52
CA ALA A 137 -14.87 -21.09 -16.92
C ALA A 137 -13.70 -20.08 -17.01
N LEU A 138 -13.99 -18.84 -17.41
CA LEU A 138 -13.02 -17.74 -17.39
C LEU A 138 -12.59 -17.36 -15.97
N ASN A 139 -13.53 -17.31 -15.03
CA ASN A 139 -13.22 -17.02 -13.62
C ASN A 139 -12.42 -18.15 -12.95
N ASP A 140 -12.64 -19.40 -13.36
CA ASP A 140 -11.87 -20.55 -12.89
C ASP A 140 -10.45 -20.62 -13.50
N GLY A 141 -10.09 -19.69 -14.40
CA GLY A 141 -8.79 -19.70 -15.09
C GLY A 141 -8.66 -20.83 -16.10
N THR A 142 -9.76 -21.44 -16.51
CA THR A 142 -9.75 -22.51 -17.51
C THR A 142 -9.44 -21.90 -18.87
N SER A 143 -8.41 -22.41 -19.54
CA SER A 143 -8.12 -22.00 -20.92
C SER A 143 -9.32 -22.32 -21.80
N LEU A 144 -9.91 -21.30 -22.44
CA LEU A 144 -11.04 -21.47 -23.37
C LEU A 144 -10.75 -22.47 -24.50
N ARG A 145 -9.47 -22.67 -24.82
CA ARG A 145 -8.98 -23.69 -25.77
C ARG A 145 -9.26 -25.14 -25.35
N ASN A 146 -9.43 -25.39 -24.06
CA ASN A 146 -9.68 -26.72 -23.50
C ASN A 146 -11.18 -26.98 -23.26
N ILE A 147 -12.04 -26.01 -23.57
CA ILE A 147 -13.48 -26.11 -23.36
C ILE A 147 -14.15 -26.56 -24.66
N THR A 148 -14.45 -27.84 -24.76
CA THR A 148 -15.17 -28.42 -25.91
C THR A 148 -16.68 -28.35 -25.78
N ASN A 149 -17.20 -27.97 -24.60
CA ASN A 149 -18.62 -28.09 -24.25
C ASN A 149 -19.46 -26.82 -24.53
N ILE A 150 -18.85 -25.75 -25.03
CA ILE A 150 -19.58 -24.49 -25.33
C ILE A 150 -19.94 -24.45 -26.82
N SER A 151 -21.23 -24.63 -27.11
CA SER A 151 -21.77 -24.51 -28.47
C SER A 151 -21.52 -23.12 -29.05
N GLY A 152 -20.88 -23.05 -30.23
CA GLY A 152 -20.55 -21.80 -30.92
C GLY A 152 -19.16 -21.24 -30.61
N LEU A 153 -18.40 -21.85 -29.70
CA LEU A 153 -17.02 -21.45 -29.42
C LEU A 153 -16.10 -21.91 -30.56
N THR A 154 -15.73 -20.97 -31.44
CA THR A 154 -14.75 -21.20 -32.51
C THR A 154 -13.36 -20.74 -32.08
N SER A 155 -12.30 -21.29 -32.68
CA SER A 155 -10.92 -20.89 -32.36
C SER A 155 -10.63 -19.41 -32.64
N SER A 156 -11.40 -18.78 -33.52
CA SER A 156 -11.35 -17.33 -33.80
C SER A 156 -12.11 -16.48 -32.78
N ALA A 157 -13.07 -17.05 -32.03
CA ALA A 157 -13.84 -16.37 -30.99
C ALA A 157 -13.04 -16.18 -29.69
N ILE A 158 -12.16 -17.14 -29.37
CA ILE A 158 -11.35 -17.18 -28.15
C ILE A 158 -10.61 -15.85 -27.89
N PRO A 159 -9.81 -15.30 -28.82
CA PRO A 159 -9.07 -14.06 -28.55
C PRO A 159 -9.98 -12.84 -28.33
N LEU A 160 -11.18 -12.82 -28.92
CA LEU A 160 -12.15 -11.74 -28.71
C LEU A 160 -12.76 -11.79 -27.31
N ILE A 161 -13.08 -13.00 -26.84
CA ILE A 161 -13.63 -13.24 -25.51
C ILE A 161 -12.57 -12.97 -24.43
N ASP A 162 -11.33 -13.41 -24.63
CA ASP A 162 -10.21 -13.14 -23.72
C ASP A 162 -9.95 -11.63 -23.60
N LEU A 163 -9.98 -10.90 -24.72
CA LEU A 163 -9.84 -9.44 -24.71
C LEU A 163 -11.02 -8.76 -23.98
N ALA A 164 -12.23 -9.26 -24.15
CA ALA A 164 -13.41 -8.75 -23.45
C ALA A 164 -13.33 -9.00 -21.93
N TYR A 165 -12.88 -10.18 -21.53
CA TYR A 165 -12.60 -10.51 -20.12
C TYR A 165 -11.53 -9.59 -19.53
N GLN A 166 -10.44 -9.35 -20.27
CA GLN A 166 -9.37 -8.44 -19.85
C GLN A 166 -9.90 -7.01 -19.69
N LYS A 167 -10.72 -6.52 -20.63
CA LYS A 167 -11.34 -5.18 -20.55
C LYS A 167 -12.30 -5.06 -19.38
N GLY A 168 -13.17 -6.05 -19.16
CA GLY A 168 -14.09 -6.07 -18.01
C GLY A 168 -13.34 -6.05 -16.68
N SER A 169 -12.31 -6.89 -16.56
CA SER A 169 -11.43 -6.91 -15.38
C SER A 169 -10.70 -5.58 -15.18
N ALA A 170 -10.16 -5.01 -16.25
CA ALA A 170 -9.46 -3.72 -16.22
C ALA A 170 -10.37 -2.58 -15.72
N GLN A 171 -11.64 -2.56 -16.12
CA GLN A 171 -12.63 -1.59 -15.65
C GLN A 171 -12.94 -1.75 -14.14
N ALA A 172 -13.06 -2.99 -13.66
CA ALA A 172 -13.22 -3.27 -12.23
C ALA A 172 -12.00 -2.77 -11.43
N TYR A 173 -10.78 -3.08 -11.89
CA TYR A 173 -9.54 -2.63 -11.24
C TYR A 173 -9.41 -1.11 -11.21
N SER A 174 -9.69 -0.42 -12.31
CA SER A 174 -9.68 1.06 -12.36
C SER A 174 -10.57 1.65 -11.26
N THR A 175 -11.75 1.08 -11.06
CA THR A 175 -12.70 1.53 -10.04
C THR A 175 -12.13 1.38 -8.62
N VAL A 176 -11.41 0.31 -8.34
CA VAL A 176 -10.75 0.09 -7.04
C VAL A 176 -9.64 1.12 -6.82
N PHE A 177 -8.79 1.37 -7.82
CA PHE A 177 -7.75 2.40 -7.72
C PHE A 177 -8.31 3.82 -7.54
N LEU A 178 -9.44 4.13 -8.18
CA LEU A 178 -10.17 5.38 -7.95
C LEU A 178 -10.70 5.49 -6.52
N SER A 179 -11.18 4.39 -5.93
CA SER A 179 -11.65 4.39 -4.54
C SER A 179 -10.54 4.72 -3.52
N THR A 180 -9.27 4.46 -3.87
CA THR A 180 -8.11 4.84 -3.05
C THR A 180 -7.98 6.34 -2.85
N LEU A 181 -8.49 7.17 -3.78
CA LEU A 181 -8.54 8.63 -3.58
C LEU A 181 -9.43 9.03 -2.40
N GLY A 182 -10.51 8.29 -2.13
CA GLY A 182 -11.39 8.58 -0.99
C GLY A 182 -10.66 8.37 0.34
N PHE A 183 -10.06 7.19 0.52
CA PHE A 183 -9.31 6.85 1.73
C PHE A 183 -8.02 7.68 1.87
N GLY A 184 -7.29 7.88 0.76
CA GLY A 184 -6.09 8.69 0.72
C GLY A 184 -6.37 10.17 0.98
N GLY A 185 -7.49 10.71 0.48
CA GLY A 185 -7.95 12.07 0.78
C GLY A 185 -8.23 12.28 2.27
N LEU A 186 -8.92 11.33 2.90
CA LEU A 186 -9.12 11.35 4.35
C LEU A 186 -7.79 11.30 5.10
N ALA A 187 -6.89 10.37 4.71
CA ALA A 187 -5.56 10.26 5.32
C ALA A 187 -4.74 11.56 5.20
N LEU A 188 -4.84 12.26 4.07
CA LEU A 188 -4.20 13.56 3.87
C LEU A 188 -4.73 14.62 4.81
N ILE A 189 -6.05 14.69 5.00
CA ILE A 189 -6.66 15.61 5.96
C ILE A 189 -6.14 15.32 7.36
N LEU A 190 -6.11 14.05 7.77
CA LEU A 190 -5.54 13.66 9.07
C LEU A 190 -4.05 14.01 9.19
N CYS A 191 -3.26 13.88 8.12
CA CYS A 191 -1.84 14.25 8.14
C CYS A 191 -1.60 15.74 8.43
N LEU A 192 -2.55 16.64 8.09
CA LEU A 192 -2.42 18.06 8.41
C LEU A 192 -2.46 18.34 9.92
N PHE A 193 -3.14 17.48 10.68
CA PHE A 193 -3.26 17.58 12.14
C PHE A 193 -2.06 16.98 12.89
N ILE A 194 -1.06 16.44 12.18
CA ILE A 194 0.16 15.93 12.82
C ILE A 194 0.93 17.10 13.45
N GLY A 195 1.19 17.00 14.76
CA GLY A 195 2.05 17.93 15.49
C GLY A 195 3.49 17.87 14.99
N GLY A 196 4.16 19.01 14.90
CA GLY A 196 5.61 19.02 14.67
C GLY A 196 6.31 18.41 15.88
N VAL A 197 7.25 17.50 15.64
CA VAL A 197 8.16 17.02 16.69
C VAL A 197 9.30 18.04 16.77
N ASP A 198 9.35 18.81 17.85
CA ASP A 198 10.40 19.78 18.11
C ASP A 198 11.53 19.08 18.89
N GLU A 199 12.74 19.07 18.34
CA GLU A 199 13.92 18.49 19.00
C GLU A 199 14.42 19.33 20.18
N SER A 200 13.90 20.56 20.37
CA SER A 200 14.39 21.49 21.40
C SER A 200 13.86 21.23 22.82
N ASP A 201 12.84 20.38 22.98
CA ASP A 201 12.36 19.94 24.29
C ASP A 201 13.25 18.78 24.81
N GLY A 202 14.39 19.13 25.41
CA GLY A 202 15.47 18.22 25.84
C GLY A 202 15.15 17.17 26.92
N GLU A 203 13.90 16.74 27.06
CA GLU A 203 13.43 15.82 28.10
C GLU A 203 12.88 14.48 27.54
N TYR A 204 12.97 14.27 26.23
CA TYR A 204 12.52 13.01 25.61
C TYR A 204 13.52 11.87 25.85
N VAL A 205 13.00 10.66 26.06
CA VAL A 205 13.83 9.46 26.27
C VAL A 205 14.71 9.18 25.06
N ALA A 206 14.20 9.41 23.84
CA ALA A 206 14.96 9.24 22.60
C ALA A 206 16.21 10.14 22.57
N ALA A 207 16.07 11.41 22.96
CA ALA A 207 17.18 12.36 23.02
C ALA A 207 18.20 11.99 24.12
N VAL A 208 17.73 11.55 25.30
CA VAL A 208 18.60 11.13 26.41
C VAL A 208 19.43 9.90 26.02
N ILE A 209 18.84 8.90 25.35
CA ILE A 209 19.55 7.69 24.91
C ILE A 209 20.60 8.03 23.83
N GLN A 210 20.27 8.88 22.85
CA GLN A 210 21.23 9.31 21.83
C GLN A 210 22.42 10.05 22.43
N ASN A 211 22.17 10.98 23.36
CA ASN A 211 23.22 11.76 24.02
C ASN A 211 24.07 10.91 24.97
N THR A 212 23.48 9.92 25.64
CA THR A 212 24.23 8.98 26.51
C THR A 212 25.19 8.10 25.70
N ASN A 213 24.83 7.72 24.47
CA ASN A 213 25.68 6.89 23.60
C ASN A 213 26.86 7.67 22.98
N GLN A 214 26.80 9.01 22.92
CA GLN A 214 27.92 9.84 22.47
C GLN A 214 28.98 10.10 23.56
N GLN A 215 28.74 9.74 24.82
CA GLN A 215 29.70 9.93 25.92
C GLN A 215 30.29 8.61 26.47
N VAL A 216 31.10 7.86 25.72
CA VAL A 216 32.10 6.92 26.28
C VAL A 216 33.30 6.82 25.32
N PRO A 217 34.50 7.31 25.72
CA PRO A 217 35.44 6.41 26.40
C PRO A 217 35.74 6.90 27.81
N VAL A 218 35.24 6.16 28.80
CA VAL A 218 35.74 6.21 30.17
C VAL A 218 37.18 5.71 30.10
N LYS A 219 38.15 6.64 30.16
CA LYS A 219 39.54 6.31 30.43
C LYS A 219 39.58 5.56 31.76
N SER A 220 40.22 4.41 31.77
CA SER A 220 40.36 3.51 32.90
C SER A 220 41.08 4.17 34.08
N ASP A 221 40.34 4.72 35.05
CA ASP A 221 40.87 5.01 36.39
C ASP A 221 40.81 3.75 37.27
N VAL A 222 41.54 2.71 36.86
CA VAL A 222 41.77 1.51 37.69
C VAL A 222 43.22 1.42 38.20
N GLU A 223 44.12 2.34 37.83
CA GLU A 223 45.56 2.19 38.12
C GLU A 223 46.14 3.17 39.18
N LYS A 224 45.35 3.60 40.17
CA LYS A 224 45.88 4.44 41.28
C LYS A 224 45.53 4.02 42.71
N ILE A 225 45.12 2.77 42.94
CA ILE A 225 44.90 2.25 44.31
C ILE A 225 45.91 1.13 44.71
N GLN A 226 46.94 0.83 43.90
CA GLN A 226 47.98 -0.14 44.28
C GLN A 226 49.37 0.45 44.56
N HIS A 227 49.52 1.76 44.74
CA HIS A 227 50.83 2.37 45.05
C HIS A 227 50.86 3.30 46.28
N GLU A 228 49.98 3.09 47.25
CA GLU A 228 50.22 3.54 48.63
C GLU A 228 49.98 2.37 49.59
N THR A 229 50.99 1.52 49.70
CA THR A 229 51.31 0.71 50.90
C THR A 229 52.69 1.15 51.36
#